data_AF-A0A2N9Y4Y5-F1
#
_entry.id   AF-A0A2N9Y4Y5-F1
#
_cell.length_a   1.000
_cell.length_b   1.000
_cell.length_c   1.000
_cell.angle_alpha   90.00
_cell.angle_beta   90.00
_cell.angle_gamma   90.00
#
_symmetry.space_group_name_H-M   'P 1'
#
loop_
_entity.id
_entity.type
_entity.pdbx_description
1 polymer ?
#
loop_
_entity_poly.entity_id
_entity_poly.type
_entity_poly.pdbx_seq_one_letter_code
_entity_poly.pdbx_strand_id
1 'polypeptide(L)'
;MKKNNLIKHYFLTSSLAILITLALPATAKTTTKVNKAEINRLSNYFIAQDKSVSSKIDFDGYMKLAEEVKQYRAKRLLPLNQFLAKSKNAKTIILDSRSKEMYDRKHLKGAIHLNFSDYNQISLYELIPDKNTTILIYCNNNFIDDQENFASKMAVTPTDLNGLPSYRDKISLALNIPTFINLYGYGYRNVYELADLVSVNDKRLEFEGSEVK
;
A
#
# COMPACT_ATOMS: atom_id res chain seq x y z
N MET A 1 -62.02 -43.09 -18.81
CA MET A 1 -60.66 -42.76 -18.32
C MET A 1 -60.63 -41.32 -17.82
N LYS A 2 -60.38 -41.14 -16.50
CA LYS A 2 -59.71 -40.01 -15.80
C LYS A 2 -59.61 -38.66 -16.56
N LYS A 3 -60.12 -37.51 -16.07
CA LYS A 3 -59.75 -36.82 -14.81
C LYS A 3 -60.70 -35.65 -14.50
N ASN A 4 -61.07 -35.50 -13.22
CA ASN A 4 -61.46 -34.24 -12.58
C ASN A 4 -60.25 -33.27 -12.54
N ASN A 5 -60.49 -31.95 -12.56
CA ASN A 5 -60.16 -31.07 -11.42
C ASN A 5 -60.48 -29.59 -11.65
N LEU A 6 -61.27 -29.08 -10.69
CA LEU A 6 -61.25 -27.74 -10.09
C LEU A 6 -60.09 -26.82 -10.51
N ILE A 7 -60.43 -25.66 -11.06
CA ILE A 7 -59.55 -24.49 -11.06
C ILE A 7 -59.91 -23.68 -9.81
N LYS A 8 -59.00 -23.70 -8.82
CA LYS A 8 -59.00 -22.84 -7.63
C LYS A 8 -58.20 -21.56 -7.92
N HIS A 9 -58.70 -20.46 -7.37
CA HIS A 9 -58.13 -19.12 -7.35
C HIS A 9 -56.64 -19.05 -7.03
N TYR A 10 -55.94 -18.10 -7.66
CA TYR A 10 -54.77 -17.44 -7.06
C TYR A 10 -54.90 -15.92 -7.20
N PHE A 11 -54.95 -15.28 -6.03
CA PHE A 11 -54.82 -13.85 -5.81
C PHE A 11 -53.43 -13.38 -6.23
N LEU A 12 -53.36 -12.31 -7.01
CA LEU A 12 -52.12 -11.60 -7.32
C LEU A 12 -51.85 -10.60 -6.19
N THR A 13 -51.08 -11.00 -5.18
CA THR A 13 -50.54 -10.05 -4.18
C THR A 13 -49.22 -9.50 -4.71
N SER A 14 -49.21 -8.24 -5.12
CA SER A 14 -47.98 -7.51 -5.47
C SER A 14 -47.19 -7.20 -4.20
N SER A 15 -46.16 -7.99 -3.90
CA SER A 15 -45.19 -7.65 -2.86
C SER A 15 -44.26 -6.55 -3.38
N LEU A 16 -44.49 -5.32 -2.92
CA LEU A 16 -43.60 -4.18 -3.14
C LEU A 16 -42.34 -4.39 -2.29
N ALA A 17 -41.25 -4.87 -2.90
CA ALA A 17 -39.96 -4.97 -2.24
C ALA A 17 -39.35 -3.56 -2.11
N ILE A 18 -39.46 -2.94 -0.94
CA ILE A 18 -38.74 -1.73 -0.59
C ILE A 18 -37.26 -2.12 -0.42
N LEU A 19 -36.45 -1.89 -1.45
CA LEU A 19 -35.01 -2.02 -1.38
C LEU A 19 -34.48 -0.82 -0.58
N ILE A 20 -34.36 -0.97 0.74
CA ILE A 20 -33.63 -0.02 1.57
C ILE A 20 -32.15 -0.23 1.29
N THR A 21 -31.59 0.55 0.37
CA THR A 21 -30.14 0.71 0.24
C THR A 21 -29.63 1.41 1.49
N LEU A 22 -29.22 0.63 2.49
CA LEU A 22 -28.37 1.10 3.58
C LEU A 22 -27.03 1.49 2.95
N ALA A 23 -26.87 2.76 2.61
CA ALA A 23 -25.57 3.33 2.32
C ALA A 23 -24.70 3.12 3.56
N LEU A 24 -23.70 2.23 3.45
CA LEU A 24 -22.67 2.09 4.46
C LEU A 24 -22.06 3.48 4.66
N PRO A 25 -22.08 4.04 5.88
CA PRO A 25 -21.45 5.33 6.13
C PRO A 25 -19.99 5.23 5.70
N ALA A 26 -19.55 6.17 4.85
CA ALA A 26 -18.15 6.33 4.51
C ALA A 26 -17.35 6.32 5.82
N THR A 27 -16.42 5.37 5.94
CA THR A 27 -15.59 5.24 7.14
C THR A 27 -14.76 6.51 7.26
N ALA A 28 -15.17 7.41 8.14
CA ALA A 28 -14.39 8.57 8.52
C ALA A 28 -13.07 8.06 9.09
N LYS A 29 -12.00 8.09 8.29
CA LYS A 29 -10.63 7.79 8.73
C LYS A 29 -10.34 8.75 9.89
N THR A 30 -10.18 8.21 11.09
CA THR A 30 -9.89 8.98 12.30
C THR A 30 -8.58 9.73 12.10
N THR A 31 -8.65 11.02 11.77
CA THR A 31 -7.48 11.89 11.68
C THR A 31 -7.08 12.29 13.08
N THR A 32 -6.21 11.49 13.71
CA THR A 32 -5.52 11.87 14.93
C THR A 32 -4.79 13.18 14.64
N LYS A 33 -5.17 14.28 15.30
CA LYS A 33 -4.51 15.58 15.10
C LYS A 33 -3.01 15.46 15.44
N VAL A 34 -2.16 15.91 14.52
CA VAL A 34 -0.69 15.96 14.71
C VAL A 34 -0.36 16.79 15.96
N ASN A 35 0.47 16.26 16.84
CA ASN A 35 0.93 16.98 18.02
C ASN A 35 2.11 17.90 17.67
N LYS A 36 1.87 19.22 17.56
CA LYS A 36 2.90 20.23 17.27
C LYS A 36 4.04 20.24 18.30
N ALA A 37 3.78 19.90 19.56
CA ALA A 37 4.82 19.85 20.58
C ALA A 37 5.83 18.71 20.29
N GLU A 38 5.36 17.58 19.77
CA GLU A 38 6.22 16.47 19.38
C GLU A 38 7.05 16.81 18.14
N ILE A 39 6.46 17.50 17.15
CA ILE A 39 7.20 18.01 15.98
C ILE A 39 8.34 18.94 16.42
N ASN A 40 8.07 19.88 17.32
CA ASN A 40 9.07 20.81 17.84
C ASN A 40 10.18 20.07 18.59
N ARG A 41 9.81 19.06 19.40
CA ARG A 41 10.77 18.23 20.13
C ARG A 41 11.69 17.45 19.17
N LEU A 42 11.14 16.81 18.14
CA LEU A 42 11.91 16.11 17.11
C LEU A 42 12.84 17.07 16.36
N SER A 43 12.34 18.24 15.98
CA SER A 43 13.12 19.26 15.27
C SER A 43 14.31 19.72 16.12
N ASN A 44 14.09 20.03 17.40
CA ASN A 44 15.15 20.44 18.32
C ASN A 44 16.19 19.35 18.54
N TYR A 45 15.77 18.08 18.61
CA TYR A 45 16.69 16.95 18.71
C TYR A 45 17.63 16.87 17.51
N PHE A 46 17.11 16.95 16.28
CA PHE A 46 17.95 16.90 15.08
C PHE A 46 18.90 18.11 15.00
N ILE A 47 18.43 19.33 15.28
CA ILE A 47 19.27 20.53 15.31
C ILE A 47 20.45 20.39 16.30
N ALA A 48 20.24 19.73 17.44
CA ALA A 48 21.30 19.49 18.41
C ALA A 48 22.36 18.49 17.88
N GLN A 49 21.93 17.44 17.19
CA GLN A 49 22.82 16.40 16.64
C GLN A 49 23.66 16.90 15.46
N ASP A 50 23.19 17.89 14.71
CA ASP A 50 23.92 18.45 13.57
C ASP A 50 25.25 19.10 13.95
N LYS A 51 25.39 19.48 15.22
CA LYS A 51 26.59 20.12 15.76
C LYS A 51 27.66 19.14 16.22
N SER A 52 27.37 17.83 16.27
CA SER A 52 28.21 16.84 16.96
C SER A 52 28.91 15.82 16.07
N VAL A 53 28.66 15.82 14.75
CA VAL A 53 29.19 14.79 13.83
C VAL A 53 29.72 15.37 12.53
N SER A 54 30.72 14.71 11.94
CA SER A 54 31.27 15.04 10.61
C SER A 54 30.46 14.45 9.46
N SER A 55 29.66 13.41 9.72
CA SER A 55 28.77 12.75 8.75
C SER A 55 27.60 12.08 9.48
N LYS A 56 26.44 12.04 8.84
CA LYS A 56 25.24 11.31 9.30
C LYS A 56 25.00 10.02 8.50
N ILE A 57 26.00 9.56 7.76
CA ILE A 57 25.92 8.37 6.92
C ILE A 57 26.52 7.20 7.69
N ASP A 58 25.71 6.17 7.94
CA ASP A 58 26.12 4.91 8.58
C ASP A 58 25.62 3.74 7.74
N PHE A 59 26.45 3.30 6.79
CA PHE A 59 26.09 2.21 5.89
C PHE A 59 26.02 0.87 6.63
N ASP A 60 26.94 0.60 7.55
CA ASP A 60 26.98 -0.65 8.32
C ASP A 60 25.78 -0.77 9.26
N GLY A 61 25.40 0.33 9.92
CA GLY A 61 24.17 0.41 10.71
C GLY A 61 22.92 0.17 9.86
N TYR A 62 22.86 0.75 8.66
CA TYR A 62 21.76 0.50 7.72
C TYR A 62 21.69 -0.98 7.29
N MET A 63 22.83 -1.60 6.98
CA MET A 63 22.89 -3.01 6.58
C MET A 63 22.49 -3.95 7.72
N LYS A 64 22.88 -3.63 8.97
CA LYS A 64 22.44 -4.37 10.15
C LYS A 64 20.92 -4.30 10.33
N LEU A 65 20.34 -3.11 10.17
CA LEU A 65 18.88 -2.92 10.20
C LEU A 65 18.20 -3.71 9.07
N ALA A 66 18.76 -3.67 7.85
CA ALA A 66 18.20 -4.36 6.71
C ALA A 66 18.15 -5.89 6.91
N GLU A 67 19.17 -6.50 7.51
CA GLU A 67 19.18 -7.94 7.78
C GLU A 67 18.14 -8.33 8.86
N GLU A 68 17.97 -7.51 9.90
CA GLU A 68 16.87 -7.70 10.86
C GLU A 68 15.50 -7.63 10.17
N VAL A 69 15.29 -6.58 9.36
CA VAL A 69 14.03 -6.33 8.66
C VAL A 69 13.72 -7.43 7.66
N LYS A 70 14.73 -8.01 6.99
CA LYS A 70 14.54 -9.10 6.02
C LYS A 70 13.75 -10.27 6.62
N GLN A 71 14.12 -10.72 7.82
CA GLN A 71 13.42 -11.80 8.52
C GLN A 71 12.03 -11.37 9.02
N TYR A 72 11.92 -10.13 9.49
CA TYR A 72 10.66 -9.55 9.96
C TYR A 72 9.63 -9.40 8.84
N ARG A 73 10.06 -8.91 7.67
CA ARG A 73 9.28 -8.65 6.46
C ARG A 73 8.79 -9.95 5.83
N ALA A 74 9.59 -11.02 5.82
CA ALA A 74 9.19 -12.31 5.24
C ALA A 74 7.86 -12.86 5.81
N LYS A 75 7.54 -12.52 7.07
CA LYS A 75 6.29 -12.90 7.76
C LYS A 75 5.10 -11.97 7.48
N ARG A 76 5.29 -10.94 6.67
CA ARG A 76 4.35 -9.81 6.46
C ARG A 76 4.04 -9.56 4.99
N LEU A 77 4.31 -10.54 4.15
CA LEU A 77 3.91 -10.57 2.75
C LEU A 77 2.47 -11.10 2.67
N LEU A 78 1.57 -10.31 2.10
CA LEU A 78 0.16 -10.63 1.99
C LEU A 78 -0.22 -10.90 0.53
N PRO A 79 -0.79 -12.07 0.21
CA PRO A 79 -1.46 -12.27 -1.07
C PRO A 79 -2.61 -11.27 -1.26
N LEU A 80 -3.00 -10.99 -2.50
CA LEU A 80 -3.93 -9.90 -2.84
C LEU A 80 -5.23 -9.96 -2.05
N ASN A 81 -5.83 -11.15 -1.90
CA ASN A 81 -7.06 -11.30 -1.12
C ASN A 81 -6.90 -10.88 0.35
N GLN A 82 -5.77 -11.21 0.97
CA GLN A 82 -5.49 -10.81 2.36
C GLN A 82 -5.16 -9.33 2.45
N PHE A 83 -4.43 -8.79 1.47
CA PHE A 83 -4.13 -7.36 1.37
C PHE A 83 -5.42 -6.54 1.29
N LEU A 84 -6.33 -6.88 0.37
CA LEU A 84 -7.62 -6.21 0.18
C LEU A 84 -8.58 -6.43 1.35
N ALA A 85 -8.54 -7.59 2.02
CA ALA A 85 -9.30 -7.79 3.24
C ALA A 85 -8.77 -6.87 4.37
N LYS A 86 -7.45 -6.76 4.51
CA LYS A 86 -6.82 -5.98 5.56
C LYS A 86 -6.95 -4.47 5.35
N SER A 87 -7.04 -4.02 4.09
CA SER A 87 -7.23 -2.60 3.73
C SER A 87 -8.58 -2.05 4.16
N LYS A 88 -9.59 -2.90 4.37
CA LYS A 88 -10.93 -2.52 4.81
C LYS A 88 -11.01 -2.15 6.29
N ASN A 89 -9.98 -2.45 7.08
CA ASN A 89 -9.97 -2.12 8.51
C ASN A 89 -9.79 -0.61 8.73
N ALA A 90 -10.55 -0.02 9.66
CA ALA A 90 -10.57 1.43 9.89
C ALA A 90 -9.21 2.03 10.33
N LYS A 91 -8.33 1.24 10.94
CA LYS A 91 -6.97 1.64 11.36
C LYS A 91 -5.88 1.19 10.38
N THR A 92 -6.26 0.88 9.14
CA THR A 92 -5.33 0.53 8.07
C THR A 92 -5.28 1.63 7.02
N ILE A 93 -4.08 1.92 6.55
CA ILE A 93 -3.86 2.74 5.37
C ILE A 93 -3.16 1.91 4.29
N ILE A 94 -3.37 2.29 3.03
CA ILE A 94 -2.50 1.91 1.93
C ILE A 94 -1.60 3.11 1.67
N LEU A 95 -0.28 2.89 1.60
CA LEU A 95 0.73 3.92 1.39
C LEU A 95 1.45 3.66 0.08
N ASP A 96 1.37 4.62 -0.83
CA ASP A 96 2.13 4.66 -2.07
C ASP A 96 3.35 5.58 -1.88
N SER A 97 4.54 5.01 -2.00
CA SER A 97 5.80 5.72 -1.80
C SER A 97 6.52 6.08 -3.10
N ARG A 98 5.89 5.83 -4.26
CA ARG A 98 6.44 6.19 -5.56
C ARG A 98 6.50 7.71 -5.73
N SER A 99 7.04 8.19 -6.85
CA SER A 99 7.04 9.62 -7.13
C SER A 99 5.61 10.17 -7.16
N LYS A 100 5.47 11.45 -6.83
CA LYS A 100 4.17 12.14 -6.87
C LYS A 100 3.52 12.03 -8.26
N GLU A 101 4.31 12.15 -9.32
CA GLU A 101 3.83 11.97 -10.69
C GLU A 101 3.19 10.60 -10.93
N MET A 102 3.84 9.50 -10.52
CA MET A 102 3.28 8.15 -10.72
C MET A 102 2.04 7.91 -9.87
N TYR A 103 2.01 8.46 -8.66
CA TYR A 103 0.81 8.43 -7.81
C TYR A 103 -0.34 9.19 -8.48
N ASP A 104 -0.13 10.44 -8.89
CA ASP A 104 -1.16 11.28 -9.50
C ASP A 104 -1.72 10.66 -10.80
N ARG A 105 -0.87 9.98 -11.58
CA ARG A 105 -1.28 9.28 -12.80
C ARG A 105 -2.14 8.04 -12.51
N LYS A 106 -1.67 7.13 -11.65
CA LYS A 106 -2.41 5.89 -11.31
C LYS A 106 -1.92 5.27 -10.02
N HIS A 107 -2.79 5.12 -9.04
CA HIS A 107 -2.52 4.46 -7.74
C HIS A 107 -3.71 3.62 -7.29
N LEU A 108 -3.50 2.70 -6.33
CA LEU A 108 -4.62 1.94 -5.75
C LEU A 108 -5.59 2.89 -5.04
N LYS A 109 -6.89 2.70 -5.30
CA LYS A 109 -7.95 3.54 -4.72
C LYS A 109 -7.85 3.65 -3.21
N GLY A 110 -7.92 4.89 -2.71
CA GLY A 110 -7.86 5.20 -1.28
C GLY A 110 -6.47 5.10 -0.65
N ALA A 111 -5.42 4.84 -1.45
CA ALA A 111 -4.03 4.96 -1.01
C ALA A 111 -3.68 6.42 -0.75
N ILE A 112 -2.94 6.67 0.32
CA ILE A 112 -2.33 7.98 0.59
C ILE A 112 -0.90 7.98 0.08
N HIS A 113 -0.34 9.18 -0.10
CA HIS A 113 0.97 9.35 -0.73
C HIS A 113 1.98 10.00 0.21
N LEU A 114 3.21 9.49 0.18
CA LEU A 114 4.42 10.19 0.61
C LEU A 114 5.58 9.62 -0.19
N ASN A 115 6.23 10.45 -1.00
CA ASN A 115 7.37 10.01 -1.79
C ASN A 115 8.48 9.47 -0.86
N PHE A 116 9.07 8.34 -1.23
CA PHE A 116 10.17 7.73 -0.49
C PHE A 116 11.32 8.69 -0.20
N SER A 117 11.66 9.59 -1.13
CA SER A 117 12.72 10.59 -0.93
C SER A 117 12.40 11.64 0.13
N ASP A 118 11.13 11.81 0.50
CA ASP A 118 10.68 12.74 1.53
C ASP A 118 10.59 12.09 2.93
N TYR A 119 10.93 10.79 3.03
CA TYR A 119 10.87 10.07 4.30
C TYR A 119 11.85 10.64 5.31
N ASN A 120 11.30 11.05 6.44
CA ASN A 120 12.03 11.31 7.67
C ASN A 120 11.10 11.11 8.87
N GLN A 121 11.65 11.18 10.08
CA GLN A 121 10.88 10.97 11.30
C GLN A 121 9.70 11.94 11.45
N ILE A 122 9.85 13.18 10.98
CA ILE A 122 8.85 14.24 11.07
C ILE A 122 7.78 14.05 10.01
N SER A 123 8.13 13.94 8.73
CA SER A 123 7.17 13.81 7.63
C SER A 123 6.28 12.56 7.78
N LEU A 124 6.86 11.44 8.23
CA LEU A 124 6.09 10.24 8.53
C LEU A 124 5.19 10.42 9.75
N TYR A 125 5.62 11.13 10.79
CA TYR A 125 4.80 11.40 11.96
C TYR A 125 3.64 12.36 11.64
N GLU A 126 3.85 13.35 10.79
CA GLU A 126 2.79 14.25 10.31
C GLU A 126 1.73 13.49 9.51
N LEU A 127 2.15 12.55 8.65
CA LEU A 127 1.23 11.73 7.87
C LEU A 127 0.56 10.63 8.68
N ILE A 128 1.32 9.96 9.56
CA ILE A 128 0.92 8.78 10.32
C ILE A 128 1.34 8.95 11.79
N PRO A 129 0.59 9.73 12.58
CA PRO A 129 0.97 10.04 13.97
C PRO A 129 0.92 8.83 14.90
N ASP A 130 -0.06 7.93 14.69
CA ASP A 130 -0.20 6.71 15.49
C ASP A 130 0.68 5.59 14.91
N LYS A 131 1.75 5.23 15.62
CA LYS A 131 2.66 4.14 15.25
C LYS A 131 1.99 2.76 15.26
N ASN A 132 0.80 2.62 15.84
CA ASN A 132 0.00 1.40 15.79
C ASN A 132 -0.85 1.28 14.51
N THR A 133 -0.92 2.32 13.69
CA THR A 133 -1.59 2.28 12.38
C THR A 133 -1.03 1.12 11.55
N THR A 134 -1.91 0.30 10.99
CA THR A 134 -1.48 -0.72 10.02
C THR A 134 -1.18 -0.03 8.69
N ILE A 135 0.01 -0.27 8.15
CA ILE A 135 0.45 0.30 6.87
C ILE A 135 0.57 -0.82 5.86
N LEU A 136 -0.18 -0.73 4.77
CA LEU A 136 -0.06 -1.62 3.62
C LEU A 136 0.74 -0.90 2.53
N ILE A 137 1.80 -1.53 2.03
CA ILE A 137 2.63 -0.96 0.95
C ILE A 137 2.57 -1.82 -0.31
N TYR A 138 2.74 -1.16 -1.46
CA TYR A 138 2.94 -1.76 -2.76
C TYR A 138 3.91 -0.89 -3.58
N CYS A 139 4.44 -1.42 -4.68
CA CYS A 139 5.24 -0.63 -5.62
C CYS A 139 4.98 -1.04 -7.08
N ASN A 140 5.82 -0.54 -8.00
CA ASN A 140 5.75 -0.87 -9.42
C ASN A 140 5.83 -2.38 -9.69
N ASN A 141 6.74 -3.07 -9.00
CA ASN A 141 6.98 -4.50 -9.20
C ASN A 141 5.85 -5.42 -8.70
N ASN A 142 4.77 -4.85 -8.14
CA ASN A 142 3.57 -5.62 -7.83
C ASN A 142 2.55 -5.63 -8.98
N PHE A 143 2.74 -4.82 -10.04
CA PHE A 143 1.76 -4.69 -11.12
C PHE A 143 2.33 -5.02 -12.50
N ILE A 144 1.48 -5.61 -13.35
CA ILE A 144 1.73 -5.85 -14.78
C ILE A 144 0.61 -5.27 -15.64
N ASP A 145 0.81 -5.31 -16.96
CA ASP A 145 -0.09 -4.79 -18.00
C ASP A 145 -0.24 -3.25 -18.04
N ASP A 146 0.67 -2.53 -17.37
CA ASP A 146 0.77 -1.06 -17.43
C ASP A 146 2.20 -0.61 -17.08
N GLN A 147 3.14 -0.75 -18.02
CA GLN A 147 4.54 -0.37 -17.80
C GLN A 147 4.76 1.15 -17.78
N GLU A 148 3.80 1.94 -18.28
CA GLU A 148 3.90 3.40 -18.26
C GLU A 148 3.70 3.96 -16.84
N ASN A 149 2.77 3.38 -16.08
CA ASN A 149 2.47 3.80 -14.71
C ASN A 149 3.15 2.92 -13.65
N PHE A 150 3.48 1.66 -13.98
CA PHE A 150 4.12 0.70 -13.08
C PHE A 150 5.36 0.07 -13.72
N ALA A 151 6.29 0.92 -14.16
CA ALA A 151 7.55 0.48 -14.76
C ALA A 151 8.35 -0.46 -13.86
N SER A 152 8.70 -1.64 -14.37
CA SER A 152 9.53 -2.63 -13.67
C SER A 152 10.85 -2.02 -13.17
N LYS A 153 11.22 -2.33 -11.92
CA LYS A 153 12.53 -1.96 -11.33
C LYS A 153 13.51 -3.12 -11.34
N MET A 154 13.48 -3.96 -12.37
CA MET A 154 14.52 -4.96 -12.58
C MET A 154 15.79 -4.31 -13.14
N ALA A 155 16.94 -4.75 -12.65
CA ALA A 155 18.21 -4.45 -13.30
C ALA A 155 18.36 -5.33 -14.55
N VAL A 156 18.49 -4.70 -15.71
CA VAL A 156 18.68 -5.35 -17.02
C VAL A 156 20.02 -4.89 -17.58
N THR A 157 20.86 -5.85 -17.99
CA THR A 157 22.16 -5.59 -18.63
C THR A 157 22.05 -5.71 -20.15
N PRO A 158 22.99 -5.17 -20.95
CA PRO A 158 22.97 -5.35 -22.41
C PRO A 158 22.94 -6.82 -22.84
N THR A 159 23.60 -7.70 -22.10
CA THR A 159 23.58 -9.15 -22.36
C THR A 159 22.18 -9.74 -22.21
N ASP A 160 21.36 -9.16 -21.32
CA ASP A 160 19.97 -9.57 -21.08
C ASP A 160 19.01 -9.14 -22.18
N LEU A 161 19.45 -8.28 -23.10
CA LEU A 161 18.66 -7.90 -24.26
C LEU A 161 18.84 -8.88 -25.43
N ASN A 162 19.86 -9.72 -25.37
CA ASN A 162 20.19 -10.70 -26.43
C ASN A 162 19.49 -12.07 -26.22
N GLY A 163 18.60 -12.17 -25.23
CA GLY A 163 17.78 -13.34 -24.90
C GLY A 163 16.86 -13.00 -23.72
N LEU A 164 15.82 -13.77 -23.41
CA LEU A 164 14.96 -13.53 -22.24
C LEU A 164 15.53 -14.25 -21.02
N PRO A 165 16.29 -13.61 -20.11
CA PRO A 165 16.72 -14.26 -18.88
C PRO A 165 15.52 -14.52 -17.96
N SER A 166 15.63 -15.56 -17.14
CA SER A 166 14.69 -15.81 -16.06
C SER A 166 14.64 -14.62 -15.11
N TYR A 167 13.42 -14.18 -14.74
CA TYR A 167 13.21 -13.11 -13.75
C TYR A 167 13.93 -13.39 -12.42
N ARG A 168 14.08 -14.67 -12.07
CA ARG A 168 14.70 -15.10 -10.80
C ARG A 168 16.21 -14.87 -10.74
N ASP A 169 16.85 -14.66 -11.89
CA ASP A 169 18.30 -14.47 -11.99
C ASP A 169 18.67 -12.98 -12.03
N LYS A 170 17.71 -12.09 -11.75
CA LYS A 170 17.88 -10.64 -11.80
C LYS A 170 17.73 -9.98 -10.46
N ILE A 171 18.52 -8.93 -10.27
CA ILE A 171 18.43 -8.04 -9.12
C ILE A 171 17.16 -7.20 -9.29
N SER A 172 16.24 -7.31 -8.34
CA SER A 172 15.11 -6.42 -8.22
C SER A 172 15.50 -5.21 -7.36
N LEU A 173 15.33 -4.01 -7.92
CA LEU A 173 15.47 -2.72 -7.24
C LEU A 173 14.09 -2.21 -6.79
N ALA A 174 13.22 -3.13 -6.37
CA ALA A 174 11.85 -2.83 -5.98
C ALA A 174 11.80 -1.88 -4.78
N LEU A 175 11.05 -0.79 -4.94
CA LEU A 175 10.92 0.29 -3.95
C LEU A 175 10.35 -0.17 -2.60
N ASN A 176 9.55 -1.25 -2.56
CA ASN A 176 8.98 -1.75 -1.31
C ASN A 176 10.05 -2.18 -0.30
N ILE A 177 11.18 -2.72 -0.74
CA ILE A 177 12.24 -3.18 0.17
C ILE A 177 12.79 -2.02 1.01
N PRO A 178 13.34 -0.94 0.41
CA PRO A 178 13.81 0.20 1.19
C PRO A 178 12.66 0.92 1.90
N THR A 179 11.45 0.97 1.33
CA THR A 179 10.26 1.54 2.00
C THR A 179 9.96 0.83 3.31
N PHE A 180 9.93 -0.51 3.31
CA PHE A 180 9.69 -1.31 4.50
C PHE A 180 10.79 -1.08 5.54
N ILE A 181 12.07 -1.11 5.13
CA ILE A 181 13.22 -0.89 6.01
C ILE A 181 13.11 0.48 6.69
N ASN A 182 12.78 1.54 5.95
CA ASN A 182 12.68 2.89 6.50
C ASN A 182 11.49 3.05 7.44
N LEU A 183 10.30 2.54 7.08
CA LEU A 183 9.14 2.55 7.99
C LEU A 183 9.47 1.83 9.30
N TYR A 184 10.14 0.67 9.22
CA TYR A 184 10.64 -0.05 10.39
C TYR A 184 11.68 0.77 11.17
N GLY A 185 12.67 1.37 10.50
CA GLY A 185 13.67 2.24 11.14
C GLY A 185 13.03 3.39 11.94
N TYR A 186 12.00 4.03 11.38
CA TYR A 186 11.26 5.13 12.02
C TYR A 186 10.20 4.69 13.04
N GLY A 187 10.18 3.43 13.44
CA GLY A 187 9.32 2.94 14.53
C GLY A 187 7.96 2.37 14.12
N TYR A 188 7.62 2.32 12.82
CA TYR A 188 6.38 1.69 12.36
C TYR A 188 6.56 0.18 12.30
N ARG A 189 5.81 -0.57 13.11
CA ARG A 189 5.95 -2.04 13.21
C ARG A 189 4.81 -2.80 12.50
N ASN A 190 3.66 -2.18 12.33
CA ASN A 190 2.49 -2.80 11.69
C ASN A 190 2.49 -2.63 10.17
N VAL A 191 3.64 -2.91 9.52
CA VAL A 191 3.83 -2.76 8.07
C VAL A 191 3.64 -4.10 7.37
N TYR A 192 2.86 -4.13 6.29
CA TYR A 192 2.62 -5.32 5.46
C TYR A 192 2.75 -4.95 3.99
N GLU A 193 3.18 -5.90 3.18
CA GLU A 193 3.46 -5.67 1.76
C GLU A 193 2.63 -6.61 0.88
N LEU A 194 2.16 -6.10 -0.26
CA LEU A 194 1.56 -6.93 -1.29
C LEU A 194 2.60 -7.93 -1.83
N ALA A 195 2.32 -9.23 -1.68
CA ALA A 195 3.22 -10.31 -2.08
C ALA A 195 3.13 -10.63 -3.59
N ASP A 196 1.95 -10.45 -4.15
CA ASP A 196 1.62 -10.94 -5.48
C ASP A 196 2.07 -9.97 -6.58
N LEU A 197 2.33 -10.54 -7.75
CA LEU A 197 2.37 -9.83 -9.03
C LEU A 197 0.96 -9.90 -9.62
N VAL A 198 0.33 -8.75 -9.85
CA VAL A 198 -1.09 -8.66 -10.21
C VAL A 198 -1.28 -7.80 -11.45
N SER A 199 -2.14 -8.23 -12.38
CA SER A 199 -2.53 -7.39 -13.50
C SER A 199 -3.30 -6.16 -13.02
N VAL A 200 -3.04 -4.98 -13.59
CA VAL A 200 -3.90 -3.80 -13.34
C VAL A 200 -5.35 -4.00 -13.78
N ASN A 201 -5.62 -5.03 -14.60
CA ASN A 201 -6.97 -5.39 -15.05
C ASN A 201 -7.66 -6.39 -14.12
N ASP A 202 -7.06 -6.78 -12.99
CA ASP A 202 -7.70 -7.65 -12.01
C ASP A 202 -8.95 -6.99 -11.44
N LYS A 203 -10.11 -7.62 -11.63
CA LYS A 203 -11.43 -7.08 -11.23
C LYS A 203 -11.58 -6.81 -9.73
N ARG A 204 -10.67 -7.34 -8.90
CA ARG A 204 -10.65 -7.08 -7.44
C ARG A 204 -9.99 -5.74 -7.10
N LEU A 205 -9.26 -5.14 -8.04
CA LEU A 205 -8.58 -3.87 -7.87
C LEU A 205 -9.42 -2.70 -8.37
N GLU A 206 -9.33 -1.59 -7.66
CA GLU A 206 -9.81 -0.29 -8.12
C GLU A 206 -8.63 0.68 -8.05
N PHE A 207 -8.51 1.54 -9.07
CA PHE A 207 -7.46 2.55 -9.17
C PHE A 207 -8.05 3.96 -9.19
N GLU A 208 -7.26 4.93 -8.77
CA GLU A 208 -7.53 6.38 -8.86
C GLU A 208 -6.35 7.07 -9.57
N GLY A 209 -6.60 8.24 -10.17
CA GLY A 209 -5.57 9.03 -10.86
C GLY A 209 -6.02 9.54 -12.23
N SER A 210 -5.20 10.39 -12.85
CA SER A 210 -5.51 11.04 -14.13
C SER A 210 -5.52 10.10 -15.34
N GLU A 211 -4.86 8.93 -15.23
CA GLU A 211 -4.68 7.96 -16.30
C GLU A 211 -5.46 6.65 -16.06
N VAL A 212 -6.45 6.68 -15.16
CA VAL A 212 -7.41 5.58 -14.99
C VAL A 212 -8.48 5.67 -16.07
N LYS A 213 -8.68 4.58 -16.82
CA LYS A 213 -9.64 4.48 -17.93
C LYS A 213 -10.93 3.80 -17.49
#